data_AF-A0A6P1Y1B7-F1
#
_entry.id   AF-A0A6P1Y1B7-F1
#
_cell.length_a   1.000
_cell.length_b   1.000
_cell.length_c   1.000
_cell.angle_alpha   90.00
_cell.angle_beta   90.00
_cell.angle_gamma   90.00
#
_symmetry.space_group_name_H-M   'P 1'
#
loop_
_entity.id
_entity.type
_entity.pdbx_description
1 polymer ?
#
loop_
_entity_poly.entity_id
_entity_poly.type
_entity_poly.pdbx_seq_one_letter_code
_entity_poly.pdbx_strand_id
1 'polypeptide(L)'
;MMKKFEFVAGTPKSDMIMGLCFPISFMFPILLTYLLLFYSGMITYKIHPLFKFLVFLPAFVISYLIIKKIRKSVAKKFIVYIDKINIRILENEKEIIAGKISFCKIKSNHDKLLKVDIGIDNRKISFISRPKEYKTITGATSFNPFGISDISDMSRLLTLGREVQELIEKQGEN
;
A
#
# COMPACT_ATOMS: atom_id res chain seq x y z
N MET A 1 18.07 11.12 -22.97
CA MET A 1 16.64 10.91 -23.25
C MET A 1 15.92 10.82 -21.92
N MET A 2 14.86 11.60 -21.73
CA MET A 2 14.11 11.63 -20.47
C MET A 2 13.30 10.34 -20.33
N LYS A 3 13.58 9.55 -19.29
CA LYS A 3 12.85 8.31 -19.00
C LYS A 3 11.62 8.62 -18.15
N LYS A 4 10.54 7.88 -18.37
CA LYS A 4 9.26 8.05 -17.68
C LYS A 4 8.82 6.72 -17.05
N PHE A 5 8.47 6.77 -15.77
CA PHE A 5 7.94 5.64 -15.01
C PHE A 5 6.56 5.98 -14.47
N GLU A 6 5.60 5.08 -14.68
CA GLU A 6 4.24 5.20 -14.14
C GLU A 6 3.90 3.97 -13.31
N PHE A 7 3.52 4.19 -12.06
CA PHE A 7 3.17 3.11 -11.14
C PHE A 7 2.22 3.61 -10.05
N VAL A 8 1.44 2.68 -9.50
CA VAL A 8 0.65 2.91 -8.28
C VAL A 8 1.47 2.49 -7.06
N ALA A 9 1.56 3.36 -6.06
CA ALA A 9 2.22 3.03 -4.80
C ALA A 9 1.56 3.76 -3.62
N GLY A 10 1.88 3.29 -2.43
CA GLY A 10 1.66 4.00 -1.17
C GLY A 10 2.87 4.85 -0.77
N THR A 11 2.65 5.67 0.25
CA THR A 11 3.64 6.44 1.00
C THR A 11 3.71 5.92 2.45
N PRO A 12 4.70 6.33 3.26
CA PRO A 12 4.71 5.99 4.69
C PRO A 12 3.42 6.40 5.42
N LYS A 13 2.79 7.51 5.00
CA LYS A 13 1.49 7.95 5.55
C LYS A 13 0.36 6.99 5.17
N SER A 14 0.31 6.49 3.94
CA SER A 14 -0.72 5.51 3.57
C SER A 14 -0.55 4.19 4.30
N ASP A 15 0.68 3.71 4.50
CA ASP A 15 0.95 2.47 5.22
C ASP A 15 0.52 2.60 6.69
N MET A 16 0.75 3.76 7.31
CA MET A 16 0.25 4.06 8.65
C MET A 16 -1.29 4.06 8.71
N ILE A 17 -1.96 4.69 7.74
CA ILE A 17 -3.43 4.68 7.63
C ILE A 17 -3.96 3.26 7.48
N MET A 18 -3.38 2.46 6.57
CA MET A 18 -3.79 1.07 6.38
C MET A 18 -3.54 0.22 7.64
N GLY A 19 -2.39 0.38 8.29
CA GLY A 19 -2.05 -0.35 9.52
C GLY A 19 -3.01 -0.06 10.68
N LEU A 20 -3.43 1.19 10.84
CA LEU A 20 -4.35 1.58 11.92
C LEU A 20 -5.81 1.29 11.57
N CYS A 21 -6.25 1.61 10.35
CA CYS A 21 -7.65 1.44 9.98
C CYS A 21 -8.05 -0.02 9.77
N PHE A 22 -7.11 -0.93 9.48
CA PHE A 22 -7.43 -2.34 9.29
C PHE A 22 -8.06 -3.01 10.52
N PRO A 23 -7.44 -2.98 11.73
CA PRO A 23 -8.08 -3.56 12.92
C PRO A 23 -9.39 -2.84 13.29
N ILE A 24 -9.43 -1.51 13.17
CA ILE A 24 -10.63 -0.70 13.44
C ILE A 24 -11.79 -1.13 12.52
N SER A 25 -11.50 -1.41 11.25
CA SER A 25 -12.50 -1.81 10.25
C SER A 25 -13.18 -3.13 10.58
N PHE A 26 -12.52 -4.04 11.32
CA PHE A 26 -13.14 -5.28 11.80
C PHE A 26 -13.80 -5.12 13.17
N MET A 27 -13.13 -4.47 14.11
CA MET A 27 -13.63 -4.36 15.48
C MET A 27 -14.91 -3.52 15.57
N PHE A 28 -14.98 -2.41 14.83
CA PHE A 28 -16.10 -1.48 14.94
C PHE A 28 -17.43 -2.09 14.45
N PRO A 29 -17.52 -2.74 13.26
CA PRO A 29 -18.76 -3.41 12.85
C PRO A 29 -19.17 -4.56 13.76
N ILE A 30 -18.20 -5.33 14.29
CA ILE A 30 -18.48 -6.43 15.23
C ILE A 30 -19.05 -5.86 16.53
N LEU A 31 -18.41 -4.84 17.11
CA LEU A 31 -18.88 -4.19 18.33
C LEU A 31 -20.28 -3.59 18.15
N LEU A 32 -20.54 -2.90 17.03
CA LEU A 32 -21.85 -2.34 16.72
C LEU A 32 -22.92 -3.43 16.62
N THR A 33 -22.60 -4.54 15.96
CA THR A 33 -23.50 -5.70 15.84
C THR A 33 -23.79 -6.31 17.21
N TYR A 34 -22.77 -6.46 18.06
CA TYR A 34 -22.93 -6.93 19.43
C TYR A 34 -23.83 -6.00 20.26
N LEU A 35 -23.62 -4.69 20.15
CA LEU A 35 -24.41 -3.71 20.89
C LEU A 35 -25.88 -3.72 20.47
N LEU A 36 -26.15 -3.80 19.15
CA LEU A 36 -27.50 -3.93 18.62
C LEU A 36 -28.20 -5.19 19.14
N LEU A 37 -27.48 -6.32 19.15
CA LEU A 37 -27.99 -7.58 19.70
C LEU A 37 -28.24 -7.52 21.21
N PHE A 38 -27.41 -6.79 21.94
CA PHE A 38 -27.56 -6.61 23.38
C PHE A 38 -28.83 -5.82 23.70
N TYR A 39 -29.01 -4.66 23.06
CA TYR A 39 -30.18 -3.80 23.29
C TYR A 39 -31.49 -4.38 22.73
N SER A 40 -31.43 -5.24 21.72
CA SER A 40 -32.62 -5.97 21.24
C SER A 40 -33.03 -7.14 22.15
N GLY A 41 -32.27 -7.42 23.22
CA GLY A 41 -32.48 -8.58 24.09
C GLY A 41 -32.10 -9.92 23.44
N MET A 42 -31.68 -9.94 22.17
CA MET A 42 -31.34 -11.14 21.42
C MET A 42 -30.19 -11.94 22.04
N ILE A 43 -29.25 -11.28 22.74
CA ILE A 43 -28.14 -11.96 23.42
C ILE A 43 -28.61 -12.80 24.62
N THR A 44 -29.70 -12.40 25.28
CA THR A 44 -30.24 -13.08 26.47
C THR A 44 -31.15 -14.26 26.16
N TYR A 45 -31.69 -14.38 24.94
CA TYR A 45 -32.40 -15.57 24.53
C TYR A 45 -31.43 -16.76 24.46
N LYS A 46 -31.88 -17.97 24.86
CA LYS A 46 -31.17 -19.25 24.65
C LYS A 46 -31.12 -19.59 23.16
N ILE A 47 -30.50 -18.72 22.38
CA ILE A 47 -30.29 -18.89 20.94
C ILE A 47 -29.11 -19.85 20.77
N HIS A 48 -29.30 -20.84 19.90
CA HIS A 48 -28.28 -21.82 19.57
C HIS A 48 -26.97 -21.12 19.14
N PRO A 49 -25.78 -21.56 19.61
CA PRO A 49 -24.50 -20.89 19.32
C PRO A 49 -24.25 -20.58 17.85
N LEU A 50 -24.71 -21.45 16.95
CA LEU A 50 -24.62 -21.29 15.50
C LEU A 50 -25.32 -20.01 14.97
N PHE A 51 -26.46 -19.65 15.55
CA PHE A 51 -27.19 -18.46 15.14
C PHE A 51 -26.45 -17.16 15.51
N LYS A 52 -25.65 -17.19 16.59
CA LYS A 52 -24.80 -16.06 16.98
C LYS A 52 -23.77 -15.74 15.89
N PHE A 53 -23.15 -16.76 15.29
CA PHE A 53 -22.22 -16.57 14.17
C PHE A 53 -22.89 -16.01 12.92
N LEU A 54 -24.12 -16.45 12.63
CA LEU A 54 -24.87 -15.99 11.46
C LEU A 54 -25.11 -14.47 11.49
N VAL A 55 -25.36 -13.89 12.67
CA VAL A 55 -25.61 -12.44 12.81
C VAL A 55 -24.34 -11.61 12.61
N PHE A 56 -23.14 -12.18 12.76
CA PHE A 56 -21.89 -11.47 12.51
C PHE A 56 -21.45 -11.49 11.04
N LEU A 57 -22.01 -12.35 10.18
CA LEU A 57 -21.68 -12.39 8.75
C LEU A 57 -21.81 -11.01 8.05
N PRO A 58 -22.92 -10.26 8.22
CA PRO A 58 -23.05 -8.91 7.70
C PRO A 58 -21.92 -7.98 8.16
N ALA A 59 -21.47 -8.09 9.42
CA ALA A 59 -20.39 -7.27 9.95
C ALA A 59 -19.06 -7.52 9.22
N PHE A 60 -18.76 -8.78 8.87
CA PHE A 60 -17.58 -9.12 8.05
C PHE A 60 -17.68 -8.56 6.63
N VAL A 61 -18.85 -8.61 6.00
CA VAL A 61 -19.08 -8.02 4.67
C VAL A 61 -18.85 -6.51 4.70
N ILE A 62 -19.42 -5.82 5.70
CA ILE A 62 -19.22 -4.38 5.92
C ILE A 62 -17.73 -4.07 6.15
N SER A 63 -17.05 -4.85 6.99
CA SER A 63 -15.62 -4.71 7.26
C SER A 63 -14.79 -4.78 5.98
N TYR A 64 -15.08 -5.77 5.12
CA TYR A 64 -14.42 -5.92 3.82
C TYR A 64 -14.65 -4.70 2.90
N LEU A 65 -15.88 -4.18 2.83
CA LEU A 65 -16.18 -2.99 2.03
C LEU A 65 -15.44 -1.75 2.53
N ILE A 66 -15.34 -1.56 3.85
CA ILE A 66 -14.58 -0.46 4.46
C ILE A 66 -13.10 -0.56 4.07
N ILE A 67 -12.49 -1.74 4.22
CA ILE A 67 -11.07 -1.97 3.86
C ILE A 67 -10.84 -1.73 2.37
N LYS A 68 -11.74 -2.20 1.51
CA LYS A 68 -11.68 -1.96 0.06
C LYS A 68 -11.71 -0.46 -0.26
N LYS A 69 -12.54 0.32 0.43
CA LYS A 69 -12.64 1.77 0.27
C LYS A 69 -11.38 2.50 0.76
N ILE A 70 -10.87 2.15 1.93
CA ILE A 70 -9.63 2.74 2.49
C ILE A 70 -8.46 2.50 1.53
N ARG A 71 -8.29 1.27 1.07
CA ARG A 71 -7.25 0.89 0.11
C ARG A 71 -7.29 1.74 -1.16
N LYS A 72 -8.47 1.95 -1.75
CA LYS A 72 -8.63 2.81 -2.93
C LYS A 72 -8.29 4.27 -2.62
N SER A 73 -8.61 4.76 -1.41
CA SER A 73 -8.31 6.13 -0.99
C SER A 73 -6.82 6.40 -0.80
N VAL A 74 -6.07 5.38 -0.37
CA VAL A 74 -4.63 5.52 -0.09
C VAL A 74 -3.74 5.20 -1.30
N ALA A 75 -4.29 4.53 -2.31
CA ALA A 75 -3.61 4.30 -3.58
C ALA A 75 -3.35 5.63 -4.31
N LYS A 76 -2.09 5.91 -4.61
CA LYS A 76 -1.69 7.11 -5.36
C LYS A 76 -1.01 6.71 -6.66
N LYS A 77 -1.33 7.39 -7.75
CA LYS A 77 -0.63 7.24 -9.03
C LYS A 77 0.59 8.15 -9.03
N PHE A 78 1.76 7.58 -9.24
CA PHE A 78 3.00 8.33 -9.38
C PHE A 78 3.49 8.31 -10.82
N ILE A 79 3.98 9.46 -11.26
CA ILE A 79 4.70 9.62 -12.52
C ILE A 79 6.07 10.20 -12.20
N VAL A 80 7.11 9.46 -12.56
CA VAL A 80 8.50 9.85 -12.28
C VAL A 80 9.23 10.05 -13.61
N TYR A 81 9.78 11.24 -13.78
CA TYR A 81 10.63 11.58 -14.90
C TYR A 81 12.08 11.64 -14.42
N ILE A 82 12.97 10.96 -15.15
CA ILE A 82 14.41 10.97 -14.88
C ILE A 82 15.12 11.54 -16.11
N ASP A 83 15.96 12.55 -15.87
CA ASP A 83 16.90 13.08 -16.85
C ASP A 83 18.29 13.18 -16.23
N LYS A 84 19.17 12.22 -16.55
CA LYS A 84 20.48 12.03 -15.92
C LYS A 84 20.35 11.96 -14.40
N ILE A 85 20.78 12.99 -13.68
CA ILE A 85 20.74 13.08 -12.23
C ILE A 85 19.52 13.87 -11.71
N ASN A 86 18.76 14.50 -12.60
CA ASN A 86 17.58 15.27 -12.23
C ASN A 86 16.36 14.35 -12.25
N ILE A 87 15.52 14.48 -11.22
CA ILE A 87 14.29 13.72 -11.07
C ILE A 87 13.13 14.69 -10.83
N ARG A 88 11.99 14.38 -11.44
CA ARG A 88 10.72 15.09 -11.24
C ARG A 88 9.63 14.07 -10.96
N ILE A 89 8.88 14.30 -9.88
CA ILE A 89 7.90 13.35 -9.37
C ILE A 89 6.55 14.04 -9.23
N LEU A 90 5.54 13.43 -9.86
CA LEU A 90 4.15 13.86 -9.79
C LEU A 90 3.34 12.80 -9.02
N GLU A 91 2.52 13.26 -8.08
CA GLU A 91 1.50 12.47 -7.39
C GLU A 91 0.13 12.88 -7.92
N ASN A 92 -0.62 11.94 -8.50
CA ASN A 92 -1.91 12.18 -9.14
C ASN A 92 -1.88 13.41 -10.06
N GLU A 93 -0.88 13.47 -10.95
CA GLU A 93 -0.66 14.55 -11.93
C GLU A 93 -0.24 15.91 -11.35
N LYS A 94 -0.13 16.02 -10.02
CA LYS A 94 0.41 17.21 -9.36
C LYS A 94 1.89 17.00 -9.02
N GLU A 95 2.74 17.93 -9.43
CA GLU A 95 4.15 17.90 -9.04
C GLU A 95 4.30 18.07 -7.53
N ILE A 96 5.04 17.16 -6.91
CA ILE A 96 5.30 17.17 -5.46
C ILE A 96 6.77 17.46 -5.15
N ILE A 97 7.69 17.01 -6.00
CA ILE A 97 9.12 17.22 -5.81
C ILE A 97 9.86 17.14 -7.14
N ALA A 98 10.84 18.03 -7.31
CA ALA A 98 11.81 18.01 -8.38
C ALA A 98 13.17 18.45 -7.82
N GLY A 99 14.26 17.94 -8.38
CA GLY A 99 15.61 18.29 -7.96
C GLY A 99 16.66 17.26 -8.37
N LYS A 100 17.85 17.36 -7.76
CA LYS A 100 18.97 16.46 -8.03
C LYS A 100 18.89 15.24 -7.12
N ILE A 101 19.06 14.06 -7.69
CA ILE A 101 19.14 12.81 -6.94
C ILE A 101 20.39 12.84 -6.05
N SER A 102 20.21 12.57 -4.75
CA SER A 102 21.30 12.50 -3.77
C SER A 102 21.57 11.08 -3.28
N PHE A 103 20.53 10.27 -3.07
CA PHE A 103 20.70 8.85 -2.72
C PHE A 103 19.49 8.01 -3.15
N CYS A 104 19.68 6.69 -3.23
CA CYS A 104 18.60 5.72 -3.43
C CYS A 104 18.80 4.50 -2.54
N LYS A 105 17.75 4.11 -1.82
CA LYS A 105 17.75 2.90 -0.99
C LYS A 105 16.54 2.04 -1.30
N ILE A 106 16.80 0.83 -1.76
CA ILE A 106 15.79 -0.18 -2.03
C ILE A 106 15.74 -1.15 -0.85
N LYS A 107 14.53 -1.41 -0.33
CA LYS A 107 14.25 -2.45 0.65
C LYS A 107 13.15 -3.34 0.08
N SER A 108 13.47 -4.59 -0.20
CA SER A 108 12.50 -5.57 -0.69
C SER A 108 12.32 -6.69 0.33
N ASN A 109 11.09 -7.14 0.52
CA ASN A 109 10.77 -8.36 1.26
C ASN A 109 10.04 -9.32 0.29
N HIS A 110 10.84 -10.05 -0.48
CA HIS A 110 10.39 -10.96 -1.53
C HIS A 110 9.28 -10.31 -2.39
N ASP A 111 8.26 -11.09 -2.76
CA ASP A 111 7.12 -10.64 -3.57
C ASP A 111 6.04 -9.90 -2.76
N LYS A 112 6.26 -9.62 -1.46
CA LYS A 112 5.22 -9.09 -0.56
C LYS A 112 5.27 -7.58 -0.38
N LEU A 113 6.46 -6.99 -0.43
CA LEU A 113 6.66 -5.57 -0.16
C LEU A 113 7.94 -5.06 -0.81
N LEU A 114 7.83 -3.93 -1.50
CA LEU A 114 8.96 -3.16 -2.00
C LEU A 114 8.86 -1.74 -1.47
N LYS A 115 9.93 -1.26 -0.86
CA LYS A 115 10.09 0.13 -0.46
C LYS A 115 11.29 0.73 -1.17
N VAL A 116 11.08 1.85 -1.86
CA VAL A 116 12.15 2.61 -2.50
C VAL A 116 12.17 4.01 -1.89
N ASP A 117 13.30 4.34 -1.29
CA ASP A 117 13.57 5.63 -0.68
C ASP A 117 14.52 6.41 -1.60
N ILE A 118 14.08 7.56 -2.12
CA ILE A 118 14.89 8.43 -2.99
C ILE A 118 15.15 9.75 -2.25
N GLY A 119 16.42 10.12 -2.14
CA GLY A 119 16.88 11.42 -1.71
C GLY A 119 16.95 12.38 -2.89
N ILE A 120 16.36 13.56 -2.73
CA ILE A 120 16.32 14.61 -3.75
C ILE A 120 16.73 15.90 -3.06
N ASP A 121 17.90 16.43 -3.42
CA ASP A 121 18.59 17.48 -2.69
C ASP A 121 18.70 17.11 -1.20
N ASN A 122 18.03 17.86 -0.32
CA ASN A 122 17.92 17.60 1.13
C ASN A 122 16.57 16.98 1.56
N ARG A 123 15.72 16.58 0.62
CA ARG A 123 14.41 15.97 0.88
C ARG A 123 14.45 14.48 0.60
N LYS A 124 13.51 13.75 1.19
CA LYS A 124 13.34 12.31 0.97
C LYS A 124 11.91 12.01 0.57
N ILE A 125 11.76 11.18 -0.45
CA ILE A 125 10.48 10.56 -0.82
C ILE A 125 10.58 9.04 -0.69
N SER A 126 9.51 8.42 -0.18
CA SER A 126 9.43 6.99 0.04
C SER A 126 8.22 6.44 -0.70
N PHE A 127 8.47 5.48 -1.57
CA PHE A 127 7.44 4.70 -2.25
C PHE A 127 7.34 3.33 -1.62
N ILE A 128 6.11 2.89 -1.34
CA ILE A 128 5.84 1.56 -0.80
C ILE A 128 4.86 0.87 -1.73
N SER A 129 5.32 -0.18 -2.40
CA SER A 129 4.49 -1.05 -3.25
C SER A 129 4.23 -2.35 -2.49
N ARG A 130 2.96 -2.68 -2.34
CA ARG A 130 2.47 -3.94 -1.76
C ARG A 130 1.50 -4.52 -2.78
N PRO A 131 1.85 -5.61 -3.47
CA PRO A 131 0.97 -6.14 -4.50
C PRO A 131 -0.28 -6.73 -3.83
N LYS A 132 -1.45 -6.52 -4.44
CA LYS A 132 -2.75 -7.10 -4.00
C LYS A 132 -2.72 -8.62 -3.99
N GLU A 133 -1.92 -9.20 -4.88
CA GLU A 133 -1.72 -10.63 -5.02
C GLU A 133 -0.23 -10.91 -5.14
N TYR A 134 0.26 -11.96 -4.47
CA TYR A 134 1.66 -12.35 -4.53
C TYR A 134 1.79 -13.87 -4.60
N LYS A 135 2.91 -14.37 -5.12
CA LYS A 135 3.21 -15.80 -5.14
C LYS A 135 3.78 -16.23 -3.80
N THR A 136 3.22 -17.29 -3.22
CA THR A 136 3.77 -17.94 -2.03
C THR A 136 5.01 -18.76 -2.39
N ILE A 137 5.74 -19.22 -1.37
CA ILE A 137 6.90 -20.13 -1.55
C ILE A 137 6.48 -21.42 -2.28
N THR A 138 5.22 -21.83 -2.14
CA THR A 138 4.63 -22.98 -2.84
C THR A 138 4.17 -22.66 -4.26
N GLY A 139 4.38 -21.44 -4.76
CA GLY A 139 3.98 -20.99 -6.10
C GLY A 139 2.51 -20.60 -6.24
N ALA A 140 1.69 -20.74 -5.19
CA ALA A 140 0.29 -20.37 -5.21
C ALA A 140 0.09 -18.86 -5.09
N THR A 141 -0.92 -18.32 -5.78
CA THR A 141 -1.29 -16.91 -5.64
C THR A 141 -2.05 -16.69 -4.33
N SER A 142 -1.60 -15.74 -3.51
CA SER A 142 -2.22 -15.38 -2.25
C SER A 142 -2.62 -13.90 -2.24
N PHE A 143 -3.73 -13.61 -1.57
CA PHE A 143 -4.27 -12.27 -1.46
C PHE A 143 -3.62 -11.49 -0.30
N ASN A 144 -3.23 -10.26 -0.56
CA ASN A 144 -2.72 -9.33 0.44
C ASN A 144 -3.81 -8.32 0.83
N PRO A 145 -4.34 -8.37 2.06
CA PRO A 145 -5.34 -7.40 2.50
C PRO A 145 -4.81 -5.97 2.58
N PHE A 146 -3.48 -5.81 2.68
CA PHE A 146 -2.79 -4.52 2.67
C PHE A 146 -2.25 -4.12 1.30
N GLY A 147 -2.49 -4.92 0.26
CA GLY A 147 -1.95 -4.67 -1.07
C GLY A 147 -2.63 -3.50 -1.75
N ILE A 148 -1.87 -2.48 -2.16
CA ILE A 148 -2.35 -1.23 -2.78
C ILE A 148 -2.09 -1.25 -4.30
N SER A 149 -0.98 -1.82 -4.69
CA SER A 149 -0.45 -1.84 -6.06
C SER A 149 -0.61 -3.22 -6.69
N ASP A 150 -0.31 -3.34 -7.98
CA ASP A 150 -0.23 -4.62 -8.66
C ASP A 150 1.23 -5.09 -8.80
N ILE A 151 1.46 -6.35 -9.19
CA ILE A 151 2.81 -6.90 -9.36
C ILE A 151 3.60 -6.12 -10.41
N SER A 152 2.94 -5.62 -11.45
CA SER A 152 3.52 -4.77 -12.50
C SER A 152 3.97 -3.41 -11.97
N ASP A 153 3.22 -2.80 -11.05
CA ASP A 153 3.64 -1.55 -10.40
C ASP A 153 4.87 -1.76 -9.52
N MET A 154 4.92 -2.90 -8.81
CA MET A 154 6.07 -3.30 -8.00
C MET A 154 7.32 -3.50 -8.86
N SER A 155 7.21 -4.18 -10.01
CA SER A 155 8.35 -4.37 -10.92
C SER A 155 8.82 -3.04 -11.52
N ARG A 156 7.90 -2.16 -11.95
CA ARG A 156 8.23 -0.82 -12.43
C ARG A 156 8.93 0.03 -11.37
N LEU A 157 8.47 -0.04 -10.12
CA LEU A 157 9.12 0.64 -9.00
C LEU A 157 10.52 0.08 -8.70
N LEU A 158 10.70 -1.24 -8.84
CA LEU A 158 12.02 -1.88 -8.68
C LEU A 158 12.98 -1.43 -9.78
N THR A 159 12.53 -1.41 -11.04
CA THR A 159 13.31 -0.92 -12.18
C THR A 159 13.70 0.54 -11.97
N LEU A 160 12.74 1.40 -11.57
CA LEU A 160 13.02 2.79 -11.22
C LEU A 160 14.11 2.89 -10.15
N GLY A 161 13.98 2.13 -9.05
CA GLY A 161 14.95 2.14 -7.96
C GLY A 161 16.36 1.76 -8.43
N ARG A 162 16.48 0.70 -9.24
CA ARG A 162 17.75 0.23 -9.79
C ARG A 162 18.40 1.25 -10.72
N GLU A 163 17.62 1.84 -11.63
CA GLU A 163 18.14 2.87 -12.53
C GLU A 163 18.66 4.10 -11.76
N VAL A 164 17.94 4.52 -10.72
CA VAL A 164 18.40 5.63 -9.87
C VAL A 164 19.69 5.27 -9.12
N GLN A 165 19.85 4.02 -8.66
CA GLN A 165 21.11 3.56 -8.06
C GLN A 165 22.27 3.58 -9.05
N GLU A 166 22.08 3.03 -10.25
CA GLU A 166 23.10 3.02 -11.31
C GLU A 166 23.53 4.44 -11.71
N LEU A 167 22.60 5.40 -11.70
CA LEU A 167 22.89 6.80 -12.02
C LEU A 167 23.74 7.49 -10.94
N ILE A 168 23.56 7.12 -9.67
CA ILE A 168 24.35 7.62 -8.55
C ILE A 168 25.77 7.03 -8.60
N GLU A 169 25.89 5.73 -8.84
CA GLU A 169 27.19 5.04 -8.92
C GLU A 169 28.08 5.63 -10.02
N LYS A 170 27.53 5.84 -11.22
CA LYS A 170 28.22 6.49 -12.34
C LYS A 170 28.64 7.94 -12.08
N GLN A 171 28.04 8.59 -11.08
CA GLN A 171 28.41 9.95 -10.69
C GLN A 171 29.58 9.98 -9.70
N GLY A 172 29.81 8.91 -8.94
CA GLY A 172 30.94 8.78 -8.01
C GLY A 172 32.23 8.25 -8.65
N GLU A 173 32.16 7.73 -9.87
CA GLU A 173 33.33 7.25 -10.64
C GLU A 173 33.98 8.33 -11.54
N ASN A 174 33.40 9.53 -11.60
CA ASN A 174 33.95 10.71 -12.29
C ASN A 174 34.42 11.78 -11.30
#